data_AF-A1SUC1-F1
#
_entry.id   AF-A1SUC1-F1
#
_cell.length_a   1.000
_cell.length_b   1.000
_cell.length_c   1.000
_cell.angle_alpha   90.00
_cell.angle_beta   90.00
_cell.angle_gamma   90.00
#
_symmetry.space_group_name_H-M   'P 1'
#
loop_
_entity.id
_entity.type
_entity.pdbx_description
1 polymer ?
#
loop_
_entity_poly.entity_id
_entity_poly.type
_entity_poly.pdbx_seq_one_letter_code
_entity_poly.pdbx_strand_id
1 'polypeptide(L)' 'MTRYNISKREPKMEIKINCISCGHQIVISDSYQDYEGPIKCWVCAALLDVKLEDGRIKRIRPMQLKEITE' A
#
# COMPACT_ATOMS: atom_id res chain seq x y z
N MET A 1 -15.27 -38.84 15.14
CA MET A 1 -14.05 -38.05 14.84
C MET A 1 -14.20 -37.44 13.45
N THR A 2 -14.86 -36.29 13.36
CA THR A 2 -15.14 -35.64 12.07
C THR A 2 -13.89 -34.86 11.65
N ARG A 3 -13.27 -35.30 10.55
CA ARG A 3 -12.10 -34.67 9.93
C ARG A 3 -12.48 -33.24 9.51
N TYR A 4 -12.03 -32.23 10.25
CA TYR A 4 -12.21 -30.83 9.85
C TYR A 4 -11.26 -30.53 8.69
N ASN A 5 -11.85 -30.13 7.56
CA ASN A 5 -11.21 -29.89 6.28
C ASN A 5 -10.04 -28.89 6.37
N ILE A 6 -8.98 -29.22 5.65
CA ILE A 6 -7.78 -28.42 5.42
C ILE A 6 -8.19 -27.09 4.77
N SER A 7 -8.05 -26.02 5.56
CA SER A 7 -7.69 -24.66 5.18
C SER A 7 -8.13 -24.18 3.78
N LYS A 8 -9.31 -23.54 3.71
CA LYS A 8 -9.61 -22.56 2.65
C LYS A 8 -8.59 -21.42 2.73
N ARG A 9 -7.49 -21.50 1.98
CA ARG A 9 -6.60 -20.35 1.72
C ARG A 9 -7.21 -19.59 0.56
N GLU A 10 -8.12 -18.66 0.87
CA GLU A 10 -8.49 -17.63 -0.11
C GLU A 10 -7.21 -16.90 -0.53
N PRO A 11 -6.93 -16.71 -1.83
CA PRO A 11 -5.76 -15.97 -2.26
C PRO A 11 -5.92 -14.53 -1.81
N LYS A 12 -5.34 -14.21 -0.65
CA LYS A 12 -5.29 -12.83 -0.15
C LYS A 12 -4.41 -12.06 -1.12
N MET A 13 -5.03 -11.27 -2.00
CA MET A 13 -4.29 -10.39 -2.88
C MET A 13 -3.68 -9.29 -2.01
N GLU A 14 -2.37 -9.12 -2.12
CA GLU A 14 -1.63 -8.13 -1.35
C GLU A 14 -1.00 -7.18 -2.35
N ILE A 15 -1.38 -5.90 -2.27
CA ILE A 15 -0.84 -4.86 -3.12
C ILE A 15 0.48 -4.40 -2.50
N LYS A 16 1.54 -4.41 -3.29
CA LYS A 16 2.90 -4.07 -2.86
C LYS A 16 3.32 -2.76 -3.50
N ILE A 17 3.46 -1.71 -2.70
CA ILE A 17 3.89 -0.39 -3.14
C ILE A 17 5.33 -0.15 -2.69
N ASN A 18 6.20 0.26 -3.61
CA ASN A 18 7.55 0.65 -3.26
C ASN A 18 7.60 2.12 -2.82
N CYS A 19 8.13 2.37 -1.62
CA CYS A 19 8.41 3.71 -1.16
C CYS A 19 9.58 4.30 -1.95
N ILE A 20 9.32 5.35 -2.73
CA ILE A 20 10.36 6.05 -3.50
C ILE A 20 11.29 6.91 -2.63
N SER A 21 10.97 7.11 -1.35
CA SER A 21 11.81 7.87 -0.42
C SER A 21 12.87 7.01 0.28
N CYS A 22 12.55 5.76 0.66
CA CYS A 22 13.47 4.88 1.40
C CYS A 22 13.70 3.50 0.77
N GLY A 23 13.04 3.19 -0.35
CA GLY A 23 13.16 1.90 -1.04
C GLY A 23 12.42 0.73 -0.40
N HIS A 24 11.74 0.92 0.73
CA HIS A 24 11.00 -0.15 1.41
C HIS A 24 9.65 -0.43 0.76
N GLN A 25 9.23 -1.70 0.79
CA GLN A 25 7.95 -2.15 0.27
C GLN A 25 6.85 -2.02 1.35
N ILE A 26 5.80 -1.28 1.02
CA ILE A 26 4.59 -1.11 1.80
C ILE A 26 3.56 -2.11 1.26
N VAL A 27 3.08 -2.99 2.12
CA VAL A 27 2.05 -3.97 1.76
C VAL A 27 0.70 -3.46 2.24
N ILE A 28 -0.27 -3.41 1.32
CA ILE A 28 -1.67 -3.07 1.61
C ILE A 28 -2.56 -4.24 1.19
N SER A 29 -3.65 -4.41 1.92
CA SER A 29 -4.65 -5.45 1.65
C SER A 29 -5.42 -5.16 0.35
N ASP A 30 -5.89 -6.22 -0.33
CA ASP A 30 -6.77 -6.14 -1.52
C ASP A 30 -8.04 -5.28 -1.31
N SER A 31 -8.49 -5.07 -0.08
CA SER A 31 -9.65 -4.23 0.21
C SER A 31 -9.57 -2.80 -0.36
N TYR A 32 -8.39 -2.37 -0.80
CA TYR A 32 -8.12 -1.10 -1.47
C TYR A 32 -7.94 -1.28 -2.99
N GLN A 33 -8.92 -1.87 -3.68
CA GLN A 33 -8.86 -2.06 -5.14
C GLN A 33 -8.88 -0.73 -5.90
N ASP A 34 -9.65 0.24 -5.41
CA ASP A 34 -9.74 1.61 -5.92
C ASP A 34 -9.51 2.58 -4.75
N TYR A 35 -8.29 3.11 -4.66
CA TYR A 35 -7.88 3.99 -3.58
C TYR A 35 -7.01 5.10 -4.15
N GLU A 36 -7.40 6.34 -3.89
CA GLU A 36 -6.64 7.52 -4.24
C GLU A 36 -6.38 8.31 -2.97
N GLY A 37 -5.11 8.47 -2.61
CA GLY A 37 -4.74 9.32 -1.50
C GLY A 37 -3.32 9.11 -0.98
N PRO A 38 -2.97 9.88 0.06
CA PRO A 38 -1.67 9.80 0.69
C PRO A 38 -1.55 8.57 1.59
N ILE A 39 -0.56 7.73 1.32
CA ILE A 39 -0.10 6.68 2.22
C ILE A 39 1.14 7.15 2.97
N LYS A 40 1.19 6.85 4.26
CA LYS A 40 2.39 7.09 5.07
C LYS A 40 3.28 5.85 5.03
N CYS A 41 4.54 6.00 4.66
CA CYS A 41 5.51 4.93 4.81
C CYS A 41 5.78 4.68 6.29
N TRP A 42 5.51 3.47 6.76
CA TRP A 42 5.77 3.08 8.15
C TRP A 42 7.27 3.04 8.52
N VAL A 43 8.15 3.02 7.53
CA VAL A 43 9.61 2.93 7.72
C VAL A 43 10.25 4.31 7.82
N CYS A 44 10.02 5.19 6.84
CA CYS A 44 10.65 6.52 6.79
C CYS A 44 9.70 7.67 7.15
N ALA A 45 8.44 7.37 7.49
CA ALA A 45 7.38 8.35 7.75
C ALA A 45 7.05 9.28 6.57
N ALA A 46 7.63 9.09 5.38
CA ALA A 46 7.35 9.89 4.20
C ALA A 46 5.90 9.68 3.71
N LEU A 47 5.28 10.76 3.23
CA LEU A 47 3.95 10.74 2.62
C LEU A 47 4.08 10.52 1.11
N LEU A 48 3.37 9.52 0.61
CA LEU A 48 3.35 9.13 -0.79
C LEU A 48 1.91 9.19 -1.28
N ASP A 49 1.63 10.05 -2.24
CA ASP A 49 0.34 10.09 -2.91
C ASP A 49 0.27 8.92 -3.91
N VAL A 50 -0.63 7.97 -3.64
CA VAL A 50 -0.79 6.75 -4.45
C VAL A 50 -2.20 6.67 -5.01
N LYS A 51 -2.28 6.31 -6.29
CA LYS A 51 -3.52 5.98 -6.98
C LYS A 51 -3.53 4.51 -7.36
N LEU A 52 -4.48 3.77 -6.82
CA LEU A 52 -4.81 2.39 -7.13
C LEU A 52 -6.09 2.36 -7.95
N GLU A 53 -6.09 1.58 -9.03
CA GLU A 53 -7.29 1.25 -9.80
C GLU A 53 -7.22 -0.25 -10.14
N ASP A 54 -8.30 -0.99 -9.90
CA ASP A 54 -8.40 -2.43 -10.16
C ASP A 54 -7.27 -3.26 -9.49
N GLY A 55 -6.88 -2.86 -8.27
CA GLY A 55 -5.78 -3.50 -7.53
C GLY A 55 -4.39 -3.26 -8.12
N ARG A 56 -4.27 -2.35 -9.09
CA ARG A 56 -3.00 -1.98 -9.74
C ARG A 56 -2.62 -0.54 -9.43
N ILE A 57 -1.33 -0.33 -9.22
CA ILE A 57 -0.80 1.00 -8.98
C ILE A 57 -0.75 1.76 -10.30
N LYS A 58 -1.52 2.84 -10.38
CA LYS A 58 -1.57 3.74 -11.55
C LYS A 58 -0.61 4.90 -11.40
N ARG A 59 -0.43 5.40 -10.17
CA ARG A 59 0.41 6.55 -9.89
C ARG A 59 1.01 6.48 -8.50
N ILE A 60 2.26 6.90 -8.37
CA ILE A 60 2.93 7.15 -7.09
C ILE A 60 3.64 8.50 -7.21
N ARG A 61 3.44 9.38 -6.23
CA ARG A 61 4.11 10.67 -6.13
C ARG A 61 4.60 10.94 -4.71
N PRO A 62 5.81 11.48 -4.53
CA PRO A 62 6.24 11.90 -3.22
C PRO A 62 5.52 13.21 -2.86
N MET A 63 4.87 13.25 -1.71
CA MET A 63 4.39 14.51 -1.16
C MET A 63 5.58 15.16 -0.46
N GLN A 64 6.24 16.09 -1.17
CA GLN A 64 7.20 16.97 -0.53
C GLN A 64 6.41 17.91 0.39
N LEU A 65 6.46 17.66 1.71
CA LEU A 65 6.18 18.72 2.68
C LEU A 65 7.26 19.77 2.46
N LYS A 66 6.92 20.82 1.70
CA LYS A 66 7.74 22.03 1.70
C LYS A 66 7.65 22.59 3.10
N GLU A 67 8.74 22.47 3.85
CA GLU A 67 8.96 23.22 5.08
C GLU A 67 8.84 24.70 4.70
N ILE A 68 7.71 25.32 5.03
CA ILE A 68 7.57 26.76 5.09
C ILE A 68 8.38 27.20 6.31
N THR A 69 9.66 27.50 6.09
CA THR A 69 10.45 28.33 6.99
C THR A 69 10.35 29.76 6.46
N GLU A 70 9.48 30.55 7.06
CA GLU A 70 9.52 32.02 7.04
C GLU A 70 9.77 32.51 8.47
#